data_AF-A0A960NK13-F1
#
_entry.id   AF-A0A960NK13-F1
#
_cell.length_a   1.000
_cell.length_b   1.000
_cell.length_c   1.000
_cell.angle_alpha   90.00
_cell.angle_beta   90.00
_cell.angle_gamma   90.00
#
_symmetry.space_group_name_H-M   'P 1'
#
loop_
_entity.id
_entity.type
_entity.pdbx_description
1 polymer ?
#
loop_
_entity_poly.entity_id
_entity_poly.type
_entity_poly.pdbx_seq_one_letter_code
_entity_poly.pdbx_strand_id
1 'polypeptide(L)'
;YFFAMRELAWFRYKLMPYLYTFAWSAHQDGIPMNAPTVFYFHQQDPQTFYDNETEIMVGENLLVAPIYLQGAVDRAVYLPDAGDWYHWPNGESTGEKFAGGQWVTVPAPLSTLPMFVREGAIIPMSAKMRNVYEFQPDFLEVRCWPSTNQTEYLLYEDDGLTMAYTNGVFAKTRFESQRHADKWVLDIGATVGSYDAYTNGTRDFLVMGHDLPMIDEVTVNGESLTRYGDKVVLRNSTNIGWVYDTADGSLLVKTPETGATNRVEALFRSGWTPIVPSSFASSYSHMAVAANFNQWNSGARNMTLVDDYIWAGVISIDNYDNAQLKFTANDTFAVNWGDNSQGDTSVPINLEAADASGANIQVPGNLNGLYSFEFNEATLEYRINLASDYDSDRDGMDDGWEVAHGLNPLEAQDAALDLNNDGLSNLENYQLGANPLWVNSDADEFTDLEEAIAGTNPTNSASFFQWTQGDSAAALGPKVGWMGVTGRLYDVEYKPSGSDGPWFELPGATNLSGVMGPMSVTDTSAASQVRVYRVDVER
;
A
#
# COMPACT_ATOMS: atom_id res chain seq x y z
N TYR A 1 15.77 4.37 -7.71
CA TYR A 1 16.14 5.58 -6.91
C TYR A 1 15.03 6.63 -6.87
N PHE A 2 14.64 7.27 -7.98
CA PHE A 2 13.63 8.34 -7.96
C PHE A 2 12.25 7.87 -7.49
N PHE A 3 11.81 6.69 -7.92
CA PHE A 3 10.59 6.05 -7.40
C PHE A 3 10.61 5.95 -5.87
N ALA A 4 11.66 5.36 -5.30
CA ALA A 4 11.83 5.24 -3.84
C ALA A 4 11.79 6.59 -3.12
N MET A 5 12.48 7.61 -3.64
CA MET A 5 12.45 8.96 -3.06
C MET A 5 11.06 9.58 -3.10
N ARG A 6 10.32 9.32 -4.18
CA ARG A 6 8.97 9.81 -4.42
C ARG A 6 7.98 9.16 -3.45
N GLU A 7 8.02 7.84 -3.29
CA GLU A 7 7.20 7.11 -2.31
C GLU A 7 7.49 7.54 -0.88
N LEU A 8 8.77 7.66 -0.49
CA LEU A 8 9.15 8.14 0.85
C LEU A 8 8.72 9.59 1.08
N ALA A 9 8.75 10.44 0.06
CA ALA A 9 8.22 11.79 0.15
C ALA A 9 6.71 11.75 0.41
N TRP A 10 5.94 10.97 -0.35
CA TRP A 10 4.50 10.83 -0.11
C TRP A 10 4.16 10.25 1.25
N PHE A 11 4.91 9.25 1.71
CA PHE A 11 4.75 8.69 3.04
C PHE A 11 4.98 9.76 4.12
N ARG A 12 6.04 10.58 3.99
CA ARG A 12 6.26 11.73 4.88
C ARG A 12 5.07 12.70 4.87
N TYR A 13 4.46 12.96 3.71
CA TYR A 13 3.26 13.80 3.62
C TYR A 13 2.04 13.15 4.30
N LYS A 14 1.86 11.82 4.16
CA LYS A 14 0.82 11.08 4.92
C LYS A 14 1.05 11.19 6.43
N LEU A 15 2.31 11.20 6.89
CA LEU A 15 2.66 11.34 8.31
C LEU A 15 2.50 12.77 8.87
N MET A 16 2.04 13.75 8.09
CA MET A 16 1.97 15.14 8.55
C MET A 16 1.17 15.36 9.84
N PRO A 17 -0.01 14.72 10.08
CA PRO A 17 -0.72 14.87 11.35
C PRO A 17 0.13 14.45 12.56
N TYR A 18 0.86 13.35 12.41
CA TYR A 18 1.80 12.85 13.43
C TYR A 18 2.95 13.83 13.65
N LEU A 19 3.66 14.20 12.58
CA LEU A 19 4.82 15.10 12.65
C LEU A 19 4.45 16.50 13.16
N TYR A 20 3.29 17.04 12.77
CA TYR A 20 2.85 18.37 13.14
C TYR A 20 2.52 18.48 14.63
N THR A 21 1.94 17.42 15.19
CA THR A 21 1.73 17.31 16.64
C THR A 21 3.05 17.39 17.41
N PHE A 22 4.11 16.69 16.96
CA PHE A 22 5.42 16.80 17.61
C PHE A 22 6.08 18.17 17.39
N ALA A 23 5.83 18.84 16.27
CA ALA A 23 6.29 20.22 16.09
C ALA A 23 5.63 21.17 17.11
N TRP A 24 4.33 20.99 17.37
CA TRP A 24 3.62 21.70 18.43
C TRP A 24 4.17 21.36 19.83
N SER A 25 4.41 20.08 20.13
CA SER A 25 5.03 19.66 21.41
C SER A 25 6.43 20.23 21.60
N ALA A 26 7.24 20.30 20.53
CA ALA A 26 8.55 20.94 20.57
C ALA A 26 8.46 22.44 20.90
N HIS A 27 7.48 23.14 20.33
CA HIS A 27 7.20 24.54 20.67
C HIS A 27 6.73 24.72 22.11
N GLN A 28 5.85 23.83 22.59
CA GLN A 28 5.19 23.96 23.89
C GLN A 28 6.09 23.53 25.06
N ASP A 29 6.74 22.38 24.94
CA ASP A 29 7.41 21.67 26.04
C ASP A 29 8.91 21.46 25.79
N GLY A 30 9.41 21.80 24.59
CA GLY A 30 10.81 21.61 24.21
C GLY A 30 11.20 20.16 23.91
N ILE A 31 10.21 19.27 23.76
CA ILE A 31 10.43 17.86 23.39
C ILE A 31 10.84 17.80 21.92
N PRO A 32 12.01 17.23 21.58
CA PRO A 32 12.48 17.23 20.20
C PRO A 32 11.63 16.29 19.33
N MET A 33 11.30 16.73 18.11
CA MET A 33 10.58 15.89 17.14
C MET A 33 11.37 14.63 16.77
N ASN A 34 12.68 14.79 16.60
CA ASN A 34 13.62 13.71 16.35
C ASN A 34 14.52 13.58 17.57
N ALA A 35 14.57 12.39 18.16
CA ALA A 35 15.35 12.14 19.36
C ALA A 35 16.22 10.89 19.19
N PRO A 36 17.39 10.82 19.84
CA PRO A 36 18.07 9.54 20.01
C PRO A 36 17.23 8.61 20.90
N THR A 37 17.33 7.29 20.75
CA THR A 37 16.53 6.34 21.56
C THR A 37 16.73 6.53 23.06
N VAL A 38 17.93 6.91 23.49
CA VAL A 38 18.24 7.22 24.91
C VAL A 38 17.31 8.28 25.49
N PHE A 39 16.79 9.22 24.69
CA PHE A 39 15.86 10.24 25.17
C PHE A 39 14.61 9.60 25.81
N TYR A 40 14.03 8.59 25.16
CA TYR A 40 12.82 7.92 25.62
C TYR A 40 13.08 6.71 26.53
N PHE A 41 14.22 6.03 26.38
CA PHE A 41 14.44 4.70 26.98
C PHE A 41 15.62 4.61 27.97
N HIS A 42 16.30 5.72 28.28
CA HIS A 42 17.49 5.73 29.17
C HIS A 42 17.28 5.13 30.56
N GLN A 43 16.04 5.08 31.06
CA GLN A 43 15.76 4.57 32.42
C GLN A 43 15.67 3.05 32.47
N GLN A 44 15.33 2.42 31.35
CA GLN A 44 15.06 0.99 31.25
C GLN A 44 16.21 0.26 30.56
N ASP A 45 16.88 0.92 29.61
CA ASP A 45 17.76 0.24 28.67
C ASP A 45 19.14 0.92 28.54
N PRO A 46 20.17 0.39 29.24
CA PRO A 46 21.54 0.87 29.15
C PRO A 46 22.17 0.75 27.76
N GLN A 47 21.67 -0.15 26.89
CA GLN A 47 22.24 -0.34 25.56
C GLN A 47 22.02 0.89 24.66
N THR A 48 20.96 1.66 24.93
CA THR A 48 20.67 2.91 24.21
C THR A 48 21.74 4.00 24.41
N PHE A 49 22.61 3.89 25.42
CA PHE A 49 23.71 4.82 25.65
C PHE A 49 24.95 4.52 24.79
N TYR A 50 25.10 3.28 24.32
CA TYR A 50 26.34 2.81 23.70
C TYR A 50 26.27 2.74 22.18
N ASP A 51 25.16 2.25 21.62
CA ASP A 51 25.07 1.89 20.20
C ASP A 51 23.81 2.43 19.51
N ASN A 52 23.60 3.76 19.53
CA ASN A 52 22.43 4.39 18.90
C ASN A 52 22.74 5.71 18.18
N GLU A 53 23.80 5.72 17.39
CA GLU A 53 24.20 6.91 16.61
C GLU A 53 23.49 6.99 15.25
N THR A 54 22.88 5.90 14.80
CA THR A 54 22.47 5.73 13.40
C THR A 54 20.96 5.56 13.20
N GLU A 55 20.24 5.28 14.28
CA GLU A 55 18.79 5.19 14.36
C GLU A 55 18.24 6.48 14.98
N ILE A 56 17.02 6.86 14.60
CA ILE A 56 16.38 8.08 15.09
C ILE A 56 14.94 7.76 15.48
N MET A 57 14.55 8.18 16.68
CA MET A 57 13.14 8.21 17.07
C MET A 57 12.47 9.43 16.48
N VAL A 58 11.37 9.23 15.77
CA VAL A 58 10.47 10.27 15.27
C VAL A 58 9.24 10.27 16.15
N GLY A 59 9.17 11.23 17.08
CA GLY A 59 8.29 11.11 18.24
C GLY A 59 8.66 9.90 19.10
N GLU A 60 7.76 9.46 19.97
CA GLU A 60 7.99 8.34 20.91
C GLU A 60 7.65 6.95 20.33
N ASN A 61 6.93 6.91 19.21
CA ASN A 61 6.30 5.69 18.69
C ASN A 61 6.97 5.08 17.46
N LEU A 62 7.89 5.80 16.80
CA LEU A 62 8.46 5.40 15.52
C LEU A 62 9.98 5.49 15.54
N LEU A 63 10.66 4.36 15.33
CA LEU A 63 12.10 4.25 15.15
C LEU A 63 12.41 4.16 13.64
N VAL A 64 13.28 5.02 13.14
CA VAL A 64 13.72 5.03 11.75
C VAL A 64 15.20 4.68 11.69
N ALA A 65 15.58 3.73 10.83
CA ALA A 65 16.95 3.27 10.69
C ALA A 65 17.45 3.46 9.24
N PRO A 66 17.93 4.66 8.88
CA PRO A 66 18.41 4.96 7.54
C PRO A 66 19.58 4.06 7.09
N ILE A 67 19.64 3.79 5.79
CA ILE A 67 20.78 3.11 5.17
C ILE A 67 21.83 4.15 4.78
N TYR A 68 23.03 4.03 5.34
CA TYR A 68 24.12 4.97 5.14
C TYR A 68 25.39 4.34 4.57
N LEU A 69 25.46 3.01 4.47
CA LEU A 69 26.57 2.28 3.84
C LEU A 69 26.25 1.99 2.37
N GLN A 70 27.17 2.38 1.48
CA GLN A 70 27.02 2.13 0.05
C GLN A 70 26.97 0.62 -0.22
N GLY A 71 25.94 0.17 -0.96
CA GLY A 71 25.77 -1.22 -1.38
C GLY A 71 25.19 -2.15 -0.32
N ALA A 72 24.83 -1.65 0.86
CA ALA A 72 24.08 -2.43 1.86
C ALA A 72 22.68 -2.76 1.33
N VAL A 73 22.26 -4.00 1.52
CA VAL A 73 20.92 -4.52 1.17
C VAL A 73 20.15 -5.04 2.39
N ASP A 74 20.75 -4.92 3.56
CA ASP A 74 20.22 -5.29 4.86
C ASP A 74 20.71 -4.29 5.92
N ARG A 75 20.02 -4.26 7.05
CA ARG A 75 20.30 -3.32 8.15
C ARG A 75 20.12 -4.00 9.49
N ALA A 76 21.21 -4.09 10.26
CA ALA A 76 21.16 -4.43 11.68
C ALA A 76 20.64 -3.23 12.48
N VAL A 77 19.66 -3.39 13.35
CA VAL A 77 19.02 -2.33 14.14
C VAL A 77 18.86 -2.80 15.58
N TYR A 78 19.24 -1.97 16.55
CA TYR A 78 18.93 -2.23 17.94
C TYR A 78 17.54 -1.72 18.30
N LEU A 79 16.69 -2.60 18.81
CA LEU A 79 15.33 -2.28 19.26
C LEU A 79 15.35 -2.10 20.78
N PRO A 80 15.04 -0.91 21.32
CA PRO A 80 15.06 -0.66 22.75
C PRO A 80 14.14 -1.58 23.56
N ASP A 81 14.53 -1.91 24.80
CA ASP A 81 13.78 -2.76 25.74
C ASP A 81 12.55 -2.05 26.33
N ALA A 82 11.55 -1.80 25.48
CA ALA A 82 10.39 -0.99 25.81
C ALA A 82 9.07 -1.54 25.24
N GLY A 83 8.95 -2.87 25.25
CA GLY A 83 7.85 -3.64 24.66
C GLY A 83 8.24 -4.28 23.34
N ASP A 84 7.23 -4.77 22.63
CA ASP A 84 7.42 -5.31 21.29
C ASP A 84 7.53 -4.17 20.26
N TRP A 85 8.13 -4.48 19.11
CA TRP A 85 8.31 -3.60 17.97
C TRP A 85 7.86 -4.29 16.69
N TYR A 86 7.26 -3.53 15.79
CA TYR A 86 6.69 -4.02 14.54
C TYR A 86 7.47 -3.42 13.38
N HIS A 87 8.07 -4.25 12.52
CA HIS A 87 8.81 -3.76 11.36
C HIS A 87 7.85 -3.21 10.31
N TRP A 88 7.89 -1.90 10.07
CA TRP A 88 6.94 -1.17 9.24
C TRP A 88 7.62 -0.52 8.02
N PRO A 89 8.19 -1.30 7.09
CA PRO A 89 8.96 -0.77 5.97
C PRO A 89 8.08 0.12 5.08
N ASN A 90 8.59 1.31 4.76
CA ASN A 90 7.92 2.32 3.92
C ASN A 90 6.50 2.75 4.36
N GLY A 91 6.02 2.32 5.53
CA GLY A 91 4.70 2.67 6.02
C GLY A 91 3.52 1.85 5.49
N GLU A 92 3.75 0.71 4.83
CA GLU A 92 2.69 -0.01 4.11
C GLU A 92 2.32 -1.37 4.78
N SER A 93 3.26 -2.15 5.32
CA SER A 93 2.97 -3.45 5.98
C SER A 93 3.54 -3.51 7.40
N THR A 94 2.77 -4.01 8.38
CA THR A 94 3.22 -4.07 9.79
C THR A 94 4.36 -5.03 10.06
N GLY A 95 4.67 -5.88 9.08
CA GLY A 95 5.82 -6.78 9.05
C GLY A 95 5.95 -7.67 10.28
N GLU A 96 7.15 -8.23 10.44
CA GLU A 96 7.48 -9.12 11.54
C GLU A 96 7.49 -8.35 12.88
N LYS A 97 6.98 -9.02 13.91
CA LYS A 97 6.99 -8.56 15.29
C LYS A 97 8.25 -9.04 16.01
N PHE A 98 8.97 -8.11 16.63
CA PHE A 98 10.19 -8.37 17.37
C PHE A 98 10.03 -7.95 18.83
N ALA A 99 10.51 -8.77 19.76
CA ALA A 99 10.66 -8.33 21.14
C ALA A 99 11.72 -7.21 21.23
N GLY A 100 11.56 -6.25 22.14
CA GLY A 100 12.58 -5.26 22.44
C GLY A 100 13.83 -5.84 23.11
N GLY A 101 14.85 -5.00 23.30
CA GLY A 101 16.09 -5.32 23.99
C GLY A 101 17.11 -6.12 23.17
N GLN A 102 16.92 -6.21 21.84
CA GLN A 102 17.75 -7.04 20.97
C GLN A 102 18.14 -6.34 19.66
N TRP A 103 19.16 -6.91 19.01
CA TRP A 103 19.52 -6.57 17.64
C TRP A 103 18.72 -7.43 16.68
N VAL A 104 18.16 -6.80 15.65
CA VAL A 104 17.50 -7.47 14.53
C VAL A 104 18.19 -7.07 13.23
N THR A 105 18.18 -7.95 12.23
CA THR A 105 18.65 -7.61 10.89
C THR A 105 17.49 -7.72 9.93
N VAL A 106 17.13 -6.61 9.28
CA VAL A 106 16.00 -6.56 8.34
C VAL A 106 16.48 -6.28 6.92
N PRO A 107 15.76 -6.77 5.89
CA PRO A 107 16.02 -6.39 4.51
C PRO A 107 15.91 -4.87 4.32
N ALA A 108 16.84 -4.31 3.57
CA ALA A 108 16.86 -2.90 3.20
C ALA A 108 17.32 -2.73 1.75
N PRO A 109 16.60 -3.32 0.77
CA PRO A 109 16.86 -3.04 -0.64
C PRO A 109 16.69 -1.55 -0.91
N LEU A 110 17.18 -1.09 -2.05
CA LEU A 110 17.32 0.33 -2.36
C LEU A 110 16.02 1.15 -2.21
N SER A 111 14.85 0.52 -2.40
CA SER A 111 13.53 1.14 -2.30
C SER A 111 12.90 1.08 -0.90
N THR A 112 13.60 0.55 0.10
CA THR A 112 13.04 0.29 1.44
C THR A 112 13.78 1.09 2.51
N LEU A 113 13.02 1.87 3.27
CA LEU A 113 13.47 2.49 4.51
C LEU A 113 13.06 1.62 5.69
N PRO A 114 14.00 0.99 6.42
CA PRO A 114 13.68 0.27 7.64
C PRO A 114 13.12 1.19 8.72
N MET A 115 11.96 0.83 9.23
CA MET A 115 11.22 1.57 10.24
C MET A 115 10.56 0.58 11.19
N PHE A 116 10.42 0.96 12.46
CA PHE A 116 9.81 0.12 13.48
C PHE A 116 8.82 0.92 14.30
N VAL A 117 7.63 0.36 14.48
CA VAL A 117 6.57 0.95 15.28
C VAL A 117 6.52 0.26 16.63
N ARG A 118 6.43 1.03 17.70
CA ARG A 118 6.38 0.51 19.06
C ARG A 118 5.01 -0.10 19.38
N GLU A 119 4.96 -1.19 20.16
CA GLU A 119 3.72 -1.65 20.77
C GLU A 119 3.08 -0.52 21.60
N GLY A 120 1.78 -0.32 21.43
CA GLY A 120 1.00 0.78 22.01
C GLY A 120 0.93 2.02 21.15
N ALA A 121 1.64 2.10 20.02
CA ALA A 121 1.64 3.26 19.15
C ALA A 121 0.26 3.57 18.57
N ILE A 122 -0.06 4.86 18.50
CA ILE A 122 -1.16 5.43 17.74
C ILE A 122 -0.55 6.46 16.78
N ILE A 123 -0.70 6.26 15.48
CA ILE A 123 -0.09 7.08 14.43
C ILE A 123 -1.21 7.61 13.51
N PRO A 124 -1.62 8.89 13.65
CA PRO A 124 -2.54 9.52 12.72
C PRO A 124 -1.83 9.88 11.41
N MET A 125 -2.51 9.62 10.29
CA MET A 125 -2.02 9.85 8.95
C MET A 125 -3.10 10.51 8.09
N SER A 126 -2.69 11.38 7.19
CA SER A 126 -3.56 11.97 6.17
C SER A 126 -3.63 11.10 4.92
N ALA A 127 -4.56 11.45 4.03
CA ALA A 127 -4.51 10.98 2.65
C ALA A 127 -3.21 11.41 1.94
N LYS A 128 -2.94 10.81 0.77
CA LYS A 128 -1.85 11.21 -0.11
C LYS A 128 -2.06 12.65 -0.58
N MET A 129 -1.07 13.51 -0.36
CA MET A 129 -1.11 14.94 -0.70
C MET A 129 0.13 15.34 -1.51
N ARG A 130 0.00 16.34 -2.39
CA ARG A 130 1.15 16.88 -3.13
C ARG A 130 1.86 18.01 -2.37
N ASN A 131 1.14 18.72 -1.52
CA ASN A 131 1.68 19.75 -0.64
C ASN A 131 0.77 19.96 0.58
N VAL A 132 1.27 20.68 1.60
CA VAL A 132 0.52 20.93 2.85
C VAL A 132 -0.71 21.83 2.70
N TYR A 133 -0.83 22.62 1.62
CA TYR A 133 -2.02 23.43 1.36
C TYR A 133 -3.17 22.62 0.75
N GLU A 134 -2.89 21.43 0.24
CA GLU A 134 -3.89 20.42 -0.14
C GLU A 134 -4.37 19.61 1.07
N PHE A 135 -4.04 20.03 2.30
CA PHE A 135 -4.53 19.37 3.52
C PHE A 135 -6.03 19.60 3.66
N GLN A 136 -6.80 18.76 2.98
CA GLN A 136 -8.23 18.57 3.16
C GLN A 136 -8.56 17.10 2.89
N PRO A 137 -8.12 16.18 3.76
CA PRO A 137 -8.46 14.80 3.53
C PRO A 137 -9.86 14.56 4.07
N ASP A 138 -10.76 14.08 3.21
CA ASP A 138 -12.12 13.66 3.59
C ASP A 138 -12.13 12.62 4.73
N PHE A 139 -10.96 12.04 5.05
CA PHE A 139 -10.73 11.15 6.19
C PHE A 139 -9.37 11.37 6.89
N LEU A 140 -9.27 10.96 8.15
CA LEU A 140 -8.01 10.76 8.87
C LEU A 140 -7.79 9.26 9.13
N GLU A 141 -6.66 8.72 8.66
CA GLU A 141 -6.24 7.37 9.05
C GLU A 141 -5.67 7.40 10.46
N VAL A 142 -6.05 6.44 11.30
CA VAL A 142 -5.54 6.31 12.67
C VAL A 142 -5.06 4.88 12.86
N ARG A 143 -3.75 4.67 12.71
CA ARG A 143 -3.14 3.34 12.84
C ARG A 143 -2.75 3.07 14.28
N CYS A 144 -3.15 1.92 14.81
CA CYS A 144 -2.98 1.53 16.20
C CYS A 144 -2.31 0.17 16.29
N TRP A 145 -1.29 0.05 17.13
CA TRP A 145 -0.65 -1.22 17.51
C TRP A 145 -0.99 -1.50 18.98
N PRO A 146 -2.12 -2.14 19.31
CA PRO A 146 -2.66 -2.09 20.65
C PRO A 146 -1.82 -2.87 21.68
N SER A 147 -1.52 -2.22 22.81
CA SER A 147 -0.85 -2.87 23.94
C SER A 147 -1.85 -3.27 25.02
N THR A 148 -1.45 -4.17 25.93
CA THR A 148 -2.26 -4.50 27.12
C THR A 148 -2.33 -3.37 28.14
N ASN A 149 -1.33 -2.49 28.16
CA ASN A 149 -1.38 -1.22 28.87
C ASN A 149 -2.15 -0.20 28.02
N GLN A 150 -2.93 0.65 28.69
CA GLN A 150 -3.56 1.77 27.99
C GLN A 150 -2.48 2.73 27.49
N THR A 151 -2.55 3.09 26.21
CA THR A 151 -1.71 4.11 25.59
C THR A 151 -2.55 5.25 25.06
N GLU A 152 -1.91 6.41 24.85
CA GLU A 152 -2.59 7.61 24.38
C GLU A 152 -1.81 8.32 23.29
N TYR A 153 -2.52 9.11 22.49
CA TYR A 153 -1.95 10.07 21.56
C TYR A 153 -2.85 11.31 21.48
N LEU A 154 -2.25 12.49 21.47
CA LEU A 154 -2.98 13.76 21.35
C LEU A 154 -2.72 14.37 19.97
N LEU A 155 -3.71 14.34 19.09
CA LEU A 155 -3.64 15.07 17.82
C LEU A 155 -3.81 16.56 18.05
N TYR A 156 -2.96 17.38 17.43
CA TYR A 156 -3.06 18.84 17.40
C TYR A 156 -3.23 19.35 15.97
N GLU A 157 -4.21 20.22 15.76
CA GLU A 157 -4.51 20.84 14.46
C GLU A 157 -4.72 22.36 14.64
N ASP A 158 -4.14 23.18 13.75
CA ASP A 158 -4.42 24.61 13.61
C ASP A 158 -4.27 25.03 12.13
N ASP A 159 -4.32 26.32 11.83
CA ASP A 159 -4.25 26.81 10.45
C ASP A 159 -2.88 26.64 9.76
N GLY A 160 -1.84 26.23 10.50
CA GLY A 160 -0.49 25.99 10.00
C GLY A 160 0.23 27.23 9.47
N LEU A 161 -0.36 28.42 9.57
CA LEU A 161 0.05 29.62 8.82
C LEU A 161 0.17 30.87 9.68
N THR A 162 -0.73 31.05 10.64
CA THR A 162 -0.84 32.28 11.43
C THR A 162 -0.55 32.03 12.91
N MET A 163 -0.50 33.11 13.68
CA MET A 163 -0.36 33.04 15.14
C MET A 163 -1.72 32.91 15.85
N ALA A 164 -2.80 32.52 15.15
CA ALA A 164 -4.13 32.43 15.73
C ALA A 164 -4.21 31.41 16.89
N TYR A 165 -3.36 30.37 16.87
CA TYR A 165 -3.23 29.41 17.96
C TYR A 165 -2.90 30.07 19.31
N THR A 166 -2.17 31.19 19.31
CA THR A 166 -1.86 31.96 20.53
C THR A 166 -3.10 32.55 21.21
N ASN A 167 -4.19 32.69 20.46
CA ASN A 167 -5.49 33.16 20.95
C ASN A 167 -6.49 32.00 21.17
N GLY A 168 -6.03 30.75 21.16
CA GLY A 168 -6.88 29.57 21.37
C GLY A 168 -7.54 29.01 20.12
N VAL A 169 -7.12 29.48 18.93
CA VAL A 169 -7.61 28.95 17.63
C VAL A 169 -6.76 27.75 17.21
N PHE A 170 -7.07 26.61 17.83
CA PHE A 170 -6.54 25.29 17.51
C PHE A 170 -7.63 24.24 17.82
N ALA A 171 -7.39 22.99 17.45
CA ALA A 171 -8.19 21.81 17.78
C ALA A 171 -7.29 20.71 18.34
N LYS A 172 -7.82 19.94 19.29
CA LYS A 172 -7.14 18.82 19.92
C LYS A 172 -8.07 17.63 20.04
N THR A 173 -7.59 16.45 19.61
CA THR A 173 -8.35 15.20 19.68
C THR A 173 -7.48 14.14 20.35
N ARG A 174 -7.94 13.61 21.48
CA ARG A 174 -7.22 12.59 22.25
C ARG A 174 -7.67 11.20 21.82
N PHE A 175 -6.72 10.32 21.57
CA PHE A 175 -6.94 8.91 21.27
C PHE A 175 -6.41 8.10 22.45
N GLU A 176 -7.16 7.10 22.89
CA GLU A 176 -6.74 6.14 23.90
C GLU A 176 -7.00 4.72 23.41
N SER A 177 -5.97 3.86 23.43
CA SER A 177 -6.04 2.49 22.92
C SER A 177 -5.67 1.50 24.02
N GLN A 178 -6.42 0.40 24.12
CA GLN A 178 -6.07 -0.71 25.01
C GLN A 178 -6.56 -2.05 24.45
N ARG A 179 -5.69 -3.06 24.47
CA ARG A 179 -6.03 -4.46 24.22
C ARG A 179 -6.39 -5.15 25.53
N HIS A 180 -7.59 -5.70 25.58
CA HIS A 180 -8.04 -6.61 26.64
C HIS A 180 -7.89 -8.07 26.18
N ALA A 181 -8.26 -9.01 27.04
CA ALA A 181 -8.18 -10.44 26.71
C ALA A 181 -9.20 -10.86 25.63
N ASP A 182 -10.35 -10.19 25.59
CA ASP A 182 -11.53 -10.54 24.79
C ASP A 182 -11.89 -9.47 23.74
N LYS A 183 -11.20 -8.32 23.73
CA LYS A 183 -11.47 -7.24 22.79
C LYS A 183 -10.34 -6.23 22.70
N TRP A 184 -10.35 -5.45 21.64
CA TRP A 184 -9.62 -4.19 21.52
C TRP A 184 -10.57 -3.01 21.66
N VAL A 185 -10.12 -1.95 22.35
CA VAL A 185 -10.86 -0.69 22.50
C VAL A 185 -9.98 0.46 22.03
N LEU A 186 -10.57 1.33 21.21
CA LEU A 186 -10.04 2.65 20.88
C LEU A 186 -11.09 3.71 21.23
N ASP A 187 -10.78 4.58 22.18
CA ASP A 187 -11.57 5.77 22.50
C ASP A 187 -11.01 6.97 21.73
N ILE A 188 -11.81 7.53 20.82
CA ILE A 188 -11.55 8.80 20.13
C ILE A 188 -12.30 9.88 20.89
N GLY A 189 -11.58 10.72 21.63
CA GLY A 189 -12.14 11.80 22.42
C GLY A 189 -12.84 12.87 21.57
N ALA A 190 -13.72 13.64 22.21
CA ALA A 190 -14.32 14.80 21.56
C ALA A 190 -13.24 15.82 21.16
N THR A 191 -13.36 16.38 19.97
CA THR A 191 -12.45 17.42 19.49
C THR A 191 -12.66 18.70 20.29
N VAL A 192 -11.60 19.17 20.97
CA VAL A 192 -11.64 20.37 21.83
C VAL A 192 -10.86 21.50 21.17
N GLY A 193 -11.51 22.64 21.01
CA GLY A 193 -10.88 23.82 20.42
C GLY A 193 -11.85 24.68 19.63
N SER A 194 -11.33 25.74 19.01
CA SER A 194 -12.13 26.66 18.19
C SER A 194 -11.72 26.68 16.72
N TYR A 195 -10.63 25.98 16.37
CA TYR A 195 -10.25 25.76 14.99
C TYR A 195 -11.17 24.70 14.38
N ASP A 196 -11.77 25.04 13.24
CA ASP A 196 -12.49 24.08 12.42
C ASP A 196 -11.48 23.41 11.49
N ALA A 197 -11.07 22.19 11.84
CA ALA A 197 -10.07 21.44 11.11
C ALA A 197 -10.56 20.96 9.73
N TYR A 198 -11.84 21.18 9.38
CA TYR A 198 -12.44 20.67 8.14
C TYR A 198 -13.46 21.65 7.53
N THR A 199 -13.17 22.11 6.31
CA THR A 199 -13.94 23.10 5.55
C THR A 199 -15.41 22.76 5.25
N ASN A 200 -15.81 21.49 5.38
CA ASN A 200 -17.16 20.99 5.08
C ASN A 200 -17.93 20.43 6.30
N GLY A 201 -17.39 20.51 7.52
CA GLY A 201 -18.12 20.15 8.75
C GLY A 201 -18.17 18.65 9.12
N THR A 202 -17.62 17.74 8.31
CA THR A 202 -17.49 16.29 8.63
C THR A 202 -16.23 15.70 8.02
N ARG A 203 -15.48 14.89 8.78
CA ARG A 203 -14.35 14.05 8.35
C ARG A 203 -14.63 12.61 8.76
N ASP A 204 -14.19 11.59 8.02
CA ASP A 204 -14.24 10.21 8.49
C ASP A 204 -12.94 9.81 9.21
N PHE A 205 -13.01 9.00 10.26
CA PHE A 205 -11.88 8.24 10.75
C PHE A 205 -11.81 6.88 10.06
N LEU A 206 -10.63 6.56 9.52
CA LEU A 206 -10.24 5.23 9.10
C LEU A 206 -9.32 4.64 10.16
N VAL A 207 -9.91 3.98 11.15
CA VAL A 207 -9.20 3.38 12.28
C VAL A 207 -8.63 2.04 11.84
N MET A 208 -7.33 1.86 11.96
CA MET A 208 -6.65 0.59 11.67
C MET A 208 -6.07 0.01 12.96
N GLY A 209 -6.52 -1.17 13.37
CA GLY A 209 -5.91 -1.94 14.45
C GLY A 209 -5.03 -3.05 13.89
N HIS A 210 -3.80 -3.16 14.37
CA HIS A 210 -2.81 -4.13 13.90
C HIS A 210 -2.51 -5.21 14.96
N ASP A 211 -2.02 -6.38 14.53
CA ASP A 211 -1.70 -7.52 15.41
C ASP A 211 -2.89 -7.89 16.34
N LEU A 212 -4.09 -7.88 15.77
CA LEU A 212 -5.31 -8.22 16.47
C LEU A 212 -5.68 -9.68 16.24
N PRO A 213 -6.27 -10.33 17.26
CA PRO A 213 -6.94 -11.58 17.04
C PRO A 213 -8.11 -11.49 16.08
N MET A 214 -8.60 -12.63 15.61
CA MET A 214 -9.81 -12.70 14.80
C MET A 214 -10.95 -11.94 15.46
N ILE A 215 -11.61 -11.08 14.68
CA ILE A 215 -12.67 -10.21 15.15
C ILE A 215 -14.03 -10.85 14.88
N ASP A 216 -14.84 -10.96 15.93
CA ASP A 216 -16.20 -11.48 15.84
C ASP A 216 -17.22 -10.37 15.54
N GLU A 217 -17.05 -9.23 16.19
CA GLU A 217 -17.95 -8.09 16.08
C GLU A 217 -17.17 -6.79 16.29
N VAL A 218 -17.53 -5.75 15.54
CA VAL A 218 -17.09 -4.38 15.81
C VAL A 218 -18.30 -3.52 16.12
N THR A 219 -18.20 -2.75 17.20
CA THR A 219 -19.19 -1.74 17.57
C THR A 219 -18.57 -0.35 17.58
N VAL A 220 -19.37 0.66 17.24
CA VAL A 220 -19.05 2.07 17.51
C VAL A 220 -20.13 2.65 18.39
N ASN A 221 -19.74 3.18 19.55
CA ASN A 221 -20.67 3.71 20.56
C ASN A 221 -21.74 2.68 20.98
N GLY A 222 -21.39 1.39 20.95
CA GLY A 222 -22.28 0.27 21.27
C GLY A 222 -23.21 -0.18 20.13
N GLU A 223 -23.15 0.45 18.95
CA GLU A 223 -23.89 0.01 17.77
C GLU A 223 -23.01 -0.88 16.89
N SER A 224 -23.49 -2.09 16.58
CA SER A 224 -22.80 -3.05 15.72
C SER A 224 -22.68 -2.53 14.29
N LEU A 225 -21.47 -2.63 13.73
CA LEU A 225 -21.18 -2.20 12.37
C LEU A 225 -21.29 -3.35 11.38
N THR A 226 -21.68 -3.02 10.15
CA THR A 226 -21.67 -3.95 9.02
C THR A 226 -20.25 -4.37 8.68
N ARG A 227 -20.01 -5.69 8.57
CA ARG A 227 -18.75 -6.25 8.06
C ARG A 227 -18.73 -6.18 6.54
N TYR A 228 -17.62 -5.75 5.98
CA TYR A 228 -17.32 -5.70 4.55
C TYR A 228 -16.31 -6.78 4.18
N GLY A 229 -16.32 -7.20 2.91
CA GLY A 229 -15.39 -8.19 2.37
C GLY A 229 -14.01 -7.63 2.01
N ASP A 230 -13.91 -6.33 1.73
CA ASP A 230 -12.70 -5.70 1.20
C ASP A 230 -12.45 -4.28 1.78
N LYS A 231 -11.17 -3.95 1.98
CA LYS A 231 -10.69 -2.65 2.52
C LYS A 231 -10.93 -1.51 1.55
N VAL A 232 -10.74 -1.71 0.25
CA VAL A 232 -10.95 -0.68 -0.78
C VAL A 232 -12.44 -0.37 -0.92
N VAL A 233 -13.30 -1.39 -0.91
CA VAL A 233 -14.76 -1.24 -0.94
C VAL A 233 -15.25 -0.44 0.26
N LEU A 234 -14.81 -0.78 1.49
CA LEU A 234 -15.20 -0.03 2.68
C LEU A 234 -14.71 1.42 2.63
N ARG A 235 -13.44 1.63 2.24
CA ARG A 235 -12.83 2.96 2.16
C ARG A 235 -13.61 3.89 1.24
N ASN A 236 -14.04 3.38 0.08
CA ASN A 236 -14.81 4.11 -0.93
C ASN A 236 -16.33 4.16 -0.65
N SER A 237 -16.83 3.41 0.35
CA SER A 237 -18.24 3.42 0.72
C SER A 237 -18.63 4.73 1.40
N THR A 238 -19.87 5.20 1.23
CA THR A 238 -20.43 6.29 2.03
C THR A 238 -20.93 5.85 3.40
N ASN A 239 -20.95 4.54 3.67
CA ASN A 239 -21.45 3.97 4.91
C ASN A 239 -20.31 3.70 5.90
N ILE A 240 -20.68 3.64 7.18
CA ILE A 240 -19.81 3.12 8.24
C ILE A 240 -19.75 1.60 8.18
N GLY A 241 -18.65 1.03 8.63
CA GLY A 241 -18.44 -0.41 8.56
C GLY A 241 -17.05 -0.81 9.02
N TRP A 242 -16.77 -2.11 8.93
CA TRP A 242 -15.46 -2.65 9.25
C TRP A 242 -15.09 -3.81 8.33
N VAL A 243 -13.79 -4.07 8.18
CA VAL A 243 -13.26 -5.24 7.50
C VAL A 243 -12.04 -5.73 8.27
N TYR A 244 -11.93 -7.03 8.44
CA TYR A 244 -10.81 -7.67 9.09
C TYR A 244 -10.08 -8.56 8.10
N ASP A 245 -8.77 -8.40 8.05
CA ASP A 245 -7.87 -9.17 7.22
C ASP A 245 -7.15 -10.20 8.10
N THR A 246 -7.48 -11.47 7.84
CA THR A 246 -7.01 -12.60 8.62
C THR A 246 -5.54 -12.90 8.46
N ALA A 247 -4.90 -12.51 7.34
CA ALA A 247 -3.51 -12.86 7.08
C ALA A 247 -2.52 -11.96 7.83
N ASP A 248 -2.83 -10.66 7.96
CA ASP A 248 -1.97 -9.72 8.69
C ASP A 248 -2.54 -9.30 10.06
N GLY A 249 -3.69 -9.86 10.44
CA GLY A 249 -4.38 -9.55 11.69
C GLY A 249 -4.80 -8.08 11.79
N SER A 250 -5.04 -7.41 10.65
CA SER A 250 -5.42 -6.00 10.63
C SER A 250 -6.93 -5.80 10.51
N LEU A 251 -7.44 -4.88 11.31
CA LEU A 251 -8.82 -4.44 11.30
C LEU A 251 -8.89 -3.01 10.76
N LEU A 252 -9.68 -2.76 9.73
CA LEU A 252 -10.08 -1.41 9.32
C LEU A 252 -11.51 -1.12 9.76
N VAL A 253 -11.73 0.00 10.46
CA VAL A 253 -13.04 0.51 10.85
C VAL A 253 -13.23 1.91 10.28
N LYS A 254 -14.33 2.12 9.57
CA LYS A 254 -14.74 3.43 9.07
C LYS A 254 -15.84 4.01 9.94
N THR A 255 -15.61 5.20 10.50
CA THR A 255 -16.57 5.89 11.39
C THR A 255 -16.46 7.41 11.24
N PRO A 256 -17.56 8.18 11.24
CA PRO A 256 -17.50 9.63 11.08
C PRO A 256 -16.93 10.30 12.33
N GLU A 257 -16.13 11.35 12.14
CA GLU A 257 -15.82 12.33 13.17
C GLU A 257 -17.05 13.20 13.41
N THR A 258 -17.69 12.99 14.56
CA THR A 258 -18.91 13.70 14.95
C THR A 258 -18.63 14.90 15.86
N GLY A 259 -17.36 15.20 16.14
CA GLY A 259 -16.92 16.15 17.17
C GLY A 259 -17.21 15.69 18.61
N ALA A 260 -17.96 14.60 18.79
CA ALA A 260 -18.19 13.92 20.06
C ALA A 260 -17.25 12.72 20.22
N THR A 261 -17.25 12.13 21.41
CA THR A 261 -16.47 10.91 21.67
C THR A 261 -17.02 9.75 20.84
N ASN A 262 -16.14 9.06 20.13
CA ASN A 262 -16.42 7.80 19.46
C ASN A 262 -15.62 6.68 20.13
N ARG A 263 -16.31 5.66 20.63
CA ARG A 263 -15.70 4.45 21.18
C ARG A 263 -15.80 3.31 20.20
N VAL A 264 -14.67 2.86 19.66
CA VAL A 264 -14.57 1.67 18.81
C VAL A 264 -14.24 0.48 19.69
N GLU A 265 -15.05 -0.58 19.64
CA GLU A 265 -14.76 -1.84 20.32
C GLU A 265 -14.80 -2.98 19.32
N ALA A 266 -13.71 -3.74 19.23
CA ALA A 266 -13.59 -4.91 18.38
C ALA A 266 -13.50 -6.16 19.27
N LEU A 267 -14.58 -6.93 19.33
CA LEU A 267 -14.67 -8.16 20.11
C LEU A 267 -13.87 -9.27 19.42
N PHE A 268 -13.01 -9.94 20.17
CA PHE A 268 -12.22 -11.06 19.68
C PHE A 268 -13.06 -12.34 19.69
N ARG A 269 -12.91 -13.14 18.64
CA ARG A 269 -13.53 -14.47 18.58
C ARG A 269 -12.87 -15.39 19.60
N SER A 270 -13.66 -15.94 20.51
CA SER A 270 -13.16 -16.84 21.56
C SER A 270 -12.58 -18.12 20.98
N GLY A 271 -11.43 -18.56 21.50
CA GLY A 271 -10.78 -19.82 21.10
C GLY A 271 -9.83 -19.71 19.91
N TRP A 272 -9.61 -18.50 19.40
CA TRP A 272 -8.65 -18.21 18.34
C TRP A 272 -7.40 -17.54 18.94
N THR A 273 -6.22 -18.10 18.69
CA THR A 273 -4.92 -17.50 19.02
C THR A 273 -4.11 -17.39 17.74
N PRO A 274 -3.63 -16.19 17.36
CA PRO A 274 -2.73 -16.07 16.21
C PRO A 274 -1.44 -16.83 16.53
N ILE A 275 -1.11 -17.80 15.68
CA ILE A 275 0.19 -18.47 15.66
C ILE A 275 0.94 -17.82 14.50
N VAL A 276 2.15 -17.33 14.75
CA VAL A 276 3.05 -16.85 13.69
C VAL A 276 4.24 -17.81 13.64
N PRO A 277 4.27 -18.79 12.72
CA PRO A 277 5.34 -19.76 12.61
C PRO A 277 6.27 -19.49 11.43
N SER A 278 7.49 -20.03 11.53
CA SER A 278 8.57 -19.94 10.53
C SER A 278 8.40 -20.89 9.33
N SER A 279 7.21 -21.45 9.14
CA SER A 279 6.79 -22.33 8.05
C SER A 279 5.27 -22.44 8.10
N PHE A 280 4.57 -22.30 6.97
CA PHE A 280 3.11 -22.36 6.95
C PHE A 280 2.60 -23.67 7.57
N ALA A 281 1.81 -23.53 8.62
CA ALA A 281 1.21 -24.64 9.32
C ALA A 281 0.02 -25.19 8.54
N SER A 282 -0.03 -26.50 8.32
CA SER A 282 -1.22 -27.18 7.84
C SER A 282 -1.31 -28.59 8.42
N SER A 283 -2.53 -29.04 8.66
CA SER A 283 -2.90 -30.40 9.05
C SER A 283 -2.98 -31.35 7.84
N TYR A 284 -2.86 -30.83 6.62
CA TYR A 284 -3.07 -31.56 5.38
C TYR A 284 -1.88 -31.39 4.43
N SER A 285 -1.62 -32.40 3.60
CA SER A 285 -0.51 -32.36 2.63
C SER A 285 -0.94 -31.84 1.26
N HIS A 286 -2.23 -31.92 0.94
CA HIS A 286 -2.80 -31.47 -0.33
C HIS A 286 -4.20 -30.90 -0.08
N MET A 287 -4.57 -29.85 -0.81
CA MET A 287 -5.91 -29.30 -0.84
C MET A 287 -6.39 -29.17 -2.29
N ALA A 288 -7.70 -29.26 -2.49
CA ALA A 288 -8.33 -29.08 -3.79
C ALA A 288 -9.69 -28.41 -3.68
N VAL A 289 -10.00 -27.54 -4.64
CA VAL A 289 -11.36 -27.17 -4.99
C VAL A 289 -11.92 -28.29 -5.85
N ALA A 290 -12.83 -29.08 -5.30
CA ALA A 290 -13.59 -30.09 -6.03
C ALA A 290 -14.97 -29.53 -6.38
N ALA A 291 -15.27 -29.42 -7.67
CA ALA A 291 -16.46 -28.75 -8.17
C ALA A 291 -17.10 -29.47 -9.35
N ASN A 292 -18.37 -29.18 -9.62
CA ASN A 292 -19.06 -29.72 -10.78
C ASN A 292 -18.40 -29.37 -12.12
N PHE A 293 -17.74 -28.22 -12.23
CA PHE A 293 -16.96 -27.81 -13.42
C PHE A 293 -15.65 -28.58 -13.61
N ASN A 294 -15.12 -29.22 -12.55
CA ASN A 294 -13.94 -30.10 -12.65
C ASN A 294 -14.23 -31.57 -12.30
N GLN A 295 -15.49 -31.99 -12.52
CA GLN A 295 -15.96 -33.37 -12.33
C GLN A 295 -15.83 -33.86 -10.88
N TRP A 296 -15.90 -32.97 -9.90
CA TRP A 296 -15.74 -33.27 -8.48
C TRP A 296 -14.41 -33.98 -8.18
N ASN A 297 -13.33 -33.52 -8.80
CA ASN A 297 -12.01 -34.13 -8.62
C ASN A 297 -11.38 -33.73 -7.28
N SER A 298 -11.55 -34.55 -6.24
CA SER A 298 -10.92 -34.34 -4.93
C SER A 298 -9.39 -34.43 -4.95
N GLY A 299 -8.81 -35.04 -5.98
CA GLY A 299 -7.37 -35.15 -6.18
C GLY A 299 -6.82 -34.13 -7.17
N ALA A 300 -7.53 -33.03 -7.43
CA ALA A 300 -7.10 -32.01 -8.39
C ALA A 300 -5.81 -31.29 -7.96
N ARG A 301 -5.57 -31.19 -6.64
CA ARG A 301 -4.42 -30.49 -6.04
C ARG A 301 -4.20 -29.09 -6.63
N ASN A 302 -5.31 -28.42 -6.91
CA ASN A 302 -5.37 -27.11 -7.54
C ASN A 302 -5.36 -25.97 -6.51
N MET A 303 -4.82 -26.24 -5.32
CA MET A 303 -4.58 -25.26 -4.27
C MET A 303 -3.23 -25.53 -3.63
N THR A 304 -2.54 -24.47 -3.24
CA THR A 304 -1.25 -24.49 -2.57
C THR A 304 -1.38 -23.76 -1.23
N LEU A 305 -0.58 -24.17 -0.25
CA LEU A 305 -0.52 -23.51 1.05
C LEU A 305 0.25 -22.19 0.90
N VAL A 306 -0.42 -21.07 1.14
CA VAL A 306 0.11 -19.70 0.95
C VAL A 306 0.29 -18.93 2.24
N ASP A 307 -0.39 -19.36 3.30
CA ASP A 307 -0.20 -18.87 4.66
C ASP A 307 -0.56 -19.98 5.66
N ASP A 308 -0.40 -19.73 6.94
CA ASP A 308 -0.83 -20.60 8.03
C ASP A 308 -2.29 -21.02 7.87
N TYR A 309 -2.48 -22.29 7.56
CA TYR A 309 -3.77 -22.93 7.32
C TYR A 309 -4.51 -22.36 6.09
N ILE A 310 -3.94 -21.41 5.35
CA ILE A 310 -4.58 -20.80 4.17
C ILE A 310 -4.07 -21.48 2.91
N TRP A 311 -5.01 -22.11 2.21
CA TRP A 311 -4.79 -22.65 0.88
C TRP A 311 -5.40 -21.71 -0.15
N ALA A 312 -4.66 -21.39 -1.19
CA ALA A 312 -5.14 -20.58 -2.31
C ALA A 312 -4.90 -21.28 -3.65
N GLY A 313 -5.74 -20.97 -4.64
CA GLY A 313 -5.61 -21.51 -5.98
C GLY A 313 -6.38 -20.71 -7.02
N VAL A 314 -5.79 -20.54 -8.19
CA VAL A 314 -6.40 -19.87 -9.33
C VAL A 314 -6.89 -20.91 -10.34
N ILE A 315 -8.16 -20.83 -10.73
CA ILE A 315 -8.79 -21.81 -11.63
C ILE A 315 -9.46 -21.10 -12.79
N SER A 316 -9.14 -21.54 -14.02
CA SER A 316 -9.86 -21.14 -15.23
C SER A 316 -11.18 -21.90 -15.33
N ILE A 317 -12.26 -21.16 -15.48
CA ILE A 317 -13.62 -21.69 -15.63
C ILE A 317 -14.17 -21.22 -16.96
N ASP A 318 -14.48 -22.16 -17.85
CA ASP A 318 -14.99 -21.86 -19.19
C ASP A 318 -16.52 -21.98 -19.24
N ASN A 319 -17.21 -20.83 -19.21
CA ASN A 319 -18.67 -20.70 -19.34
C ASN A 319 -19.48 -21.77 -18.58
N TYR A 320 -19.40 -21.78 -17.25
CA TYR A 320 -20.10 -22.73 -16.40
C TYR A 320 -21.24 -22.09 -15.62
N ASP A 321 -22.46 -22.60 -15.80
CA ASP A 321 -23.65 -22.11 -15.10
C ASP A 321 -23.90 -22.85 -13.79
N ASN A 322 -24.18 -22.09 -12.73
CA ASN A 322 -24.54 -22.59 -11.39
C ASN A 322 -23.48 -23.56 -10.84
N ALA A 323 -22.27 -23.02 -10.64
CA ALA A 323 -21.17 -23.79 -10.09
C ALA A 323 -21.50 -24.23 -8.66
N GLN A 324 -21.05 -25.44 -8.35
CA GLN A 324 -21.14 -26.03 -7.02
C GLN A 324 -19.79 -26.61 -6.68
N LEU A 325 -19.29 -26.35 -5.46
CA LEU A 325 -17.96 -26.77 -5.06
C LEU A 325 -17.86 -27.17 -3.59
N LYS A 326 -16.72 -27.79 -3.28
CA LYS A 326 -16.23 -28.15 -1.96
C LYS A 326 -14.72 -27.95 -1.92
N PHE A 327 -14.22 -27.65 -0.73
CA PHE A 327 -12.81 -27.85 -0.43
C PHE A 327 -12.59 -29.28 0.04
N THR A 328 -11.55 -29.94 -0.44
CA THR A 328 -11.20 -31.31 -0.06
C THR A 328 -9.72 -31.42 0.25
N ALA A 329 -9.36 -32.19 1.26
CA ALA A 329 -7.98 -32.40 1.64
C ALA A 329 -7.53 -33.85 1.42
N ASN A 330 -6.22 -34.03 1.21
CA ASN A 330 -5.55 -35.33 1.08
C ASN A 330 -6.16 -36.25 0.00
N ASP A 331 -6.57 -35.65 -1.12
CA ASP A 331 -7.10 -36.33 -2.30
C ASP A 331 -8.39 -37.15 -2.05
N THR A 332 -9.14 -36.87 -0.98
CA THR A 332 -10.29 -37.67 -0.55
C THR A 332 -11.49 -36.83 -0.12
N PHE A 333 -12.70 -37.33 -0.36
CA PHE A 333 -13.93 -36.75 0.20
C PHE A 333 -14.14 -37.11 1.67
N ALA A 334 -13.30 -37.96 2.28
CA ALA A 334 -13.38 -38.23 3.71
C ALA A 334 -13.08 -36.97 4.55
N VAL A 335 -12.33 -36.03 3.99
CA VAL A 335 -12.07 -34.71 4.57
C VAL A 335 -12.52 -33.66 3.55
N ASN A 336 -13.73 -33.13 3.75
CA ASN A 336 -14.32 -32.12 2.87
C ASN A 336 -15.11 -31.08 3.66
N TRP A 337 -15.18 -29.88 3.09
CA TRP A 337 -15.92 -28.75 3.60
C TRP A 337 -16.77 -28.13 2.49
N GLY A 338 -18.01 -27.82 2.84
CA GLY A 338 -18.91 -27.00 2.04
C GLY A 338 -19.87 -26.25 2.97
N ASP A 339 -20.83 -25.53 2.41
CA ASP A 339 -21.64 -24.57 3.16
C ASP A 339 -23.14 -24.88 3.02
N ASN A 340 -23.87 -24.93 4.14
CA ASN A 340 -25.33 -25.12 4.21
C ASN A 340 -26.10 -23.84 4.56
N SER A 341 -25.42 -22.81 5.05
CA SER A 341 -26.01 -21.56 5.56
C SER A 341 -25.46 -20.32 4.87
N GLN A 342 -24.91 -20.51 3.67
CA GLN A 342 -24.21 -19.51 2.87
C GLN A 342 -24.99 -18.18 2.77
N GLY A 343 -24.38 -17.10 3.25
CA GLY A 343 -24.95 -15.75 3.24
C GLY A 343 -24.84 -15.07 1.87
N ASP A 344 -23.66 -15.15 1.26
CA ASP A 344 -23.33 -14.60 -0.05
C ASP A 344 -23.08 -15.69 -1.09
N THR A 345 -23.72 -15.55 -2.24
CA THR A 345 -23.69 -16.54 -3.34
C THR A 345 -23.18 -15.95 -4.66
N SER A 346 -22.91 -14.64 -4.71
CA SER A 346 -22.43 -13.96 -5.91
C SER A 346 -20.96 -13.61 -5.78
N VAL A 347 -20.15 -13.97 -6.78
CA VAL A 347 -18.74 -13.53 -6.81
C VAL A 347 -18.69 -12.00 -6.91
N PRO A 348 -17.92 -11.30 -6.05
CA PRO A 348 -17.00 -11.85 -5.05
C PRO A 348 -17.70 -12.39 -3.79
N ILE A 349 -17.46 -13.66 -3.45
CA ILE A 349 -17.93 -14.27 -2.20
C ILE A 349 -16.81 -14.09 -1.18
N ASN A 350 -17.07 -13.30 -0.14
CA ASN A 350 -16.06 -12.97 0.84
C ASN A 350 -16.46 -13.49 2.23
N LEU A 351 -15.52 -14.21 2.87
CA LEU A 351 -15.56 -14.51 4.31
C LEU A 351 -16.80 -15.31 4.76
N GLU A 352 -17.23 -16.26 3.92
CA GLU A 352 -18.21 -17.30 4.27
C GLU A 352 -17.51 -18.49 4.94
N ALA A 353 -18.27 -19.31 5.68
CA ALA A 353 -17.71 -20.44 6.43
C ALA A 353 -18.20 -21.77 5.86
N ALA A 354 -17.28 -22.63 5.43
CA ALA A 354 -17.57 -23.98 4.95
C ALA A 354 -17.84 -24.93 6.14
N ASP A 355 -18.94 -24.69 6.85
CA ASP A 355 -19.29 -25.21 8.17
C ASP A 355 -19.86 -26.65 8.18
N ALA A 356 -20.10 -27.25 7.01
CA ALA A 356 -20.83 -28.51 6.91
C ALA A 356 -20.15 -29.55 6.01
N SER A 357 -19.72 -30.66 6.64
CA SER A 357 -19.31 -31.85 5.89
C SER A 357 -20.51 -32.43 5.13
N GLY A 358 -20.41 -32.49 3.80
CA GLY A 358 -21.47 -33.03 2.92
C GLY A 358 -22.28 -32.00 2.13
N ALA A 359 -22.28 -30.71 2.51
CA ALA A 359 -22.93 -29.62 1.78
C ALA A 359 -22.10 -29.10 0.60
N ASN A 360 -22.70 -28.37 -0.33
CA ASN A 360 -22.00 -27.76 -1.48
C ASN A 360 -22.08 -26.24 -1.35
N ILE A 361 -20.94 -25.56 -1.49
CA ILE A 361 -20.91 -24.11 -1.72
C ILE A 361 -21.60 -23.84 -3.06
N GLN A 362 -22.55 -22.91 -3.07
CA GLN A 362 -23.33 -22.53 -4.25
C GLN A 362 -22.80 -21.23 -4.85
N VAL A 363 -22.54 -21.24 -6.15
CA VAL A 363 -22.17 -20.05 -6.93
C VAL A 363 -23.12 -19.96 -8.14
N PRO A 364 -24.38 -19.51 -7.93
CA PRO A 364 -25.35 -19.32 -8.99
C PRO A 364 -24.89 -18.27 -10.01
N GLY A 365 -25.32 -18.47 -11.27
CA GLY A 365 -24.91 -17.61 -12.39
C GLY A 365 -23.82 -18.23 -13.25
N ASN A 366 -23.43 -17.48 -14.29
CA ASN A 366 -22.44 -17.94 -15.27
C ASN A 366 -21.04 -17.51 -14.85
N LEU A 367 -20.16 -18.48 -14.61
CA LEU A 367 -18.74 -18.25 -14.38
C LEU A 367 -17.97 -18.42 -15.69
N ASN A 368 -17.21 -17.40 -16.07
CA ASN A 368 -16.40 -17.41 -17.29
C ASN A 368 -15.16 -16.54 -17.10
N GLY A 369 -13.99 -17.16 -16.96
CA GLY A 369 -12.71 -16.49 -16.72
C GLY A 369 -11.86 -17.17 -15.65
N LEU A 370 -10.84 -16.45 -15.17
CA LEU A 370 -10.00 -16.87 -14.05
C LEU A 370 -10.63 -16.44 -12.73
N TYR A 371 -10.68 -17.36 -11.78
CA TYR A 371 -11.19 -17.11 -10.43
C TYR A 371 -10.16 -17.55 -9.39
N SER A 372 -9.98 -16.74 -8.36
CA SER A 372 -9.17 -17.10 -7.20
C SER A 372 -10.07 -17.72 -6.12
N PHE A 373 -9.54 -18.76 -5.48
CA PHE A 373 -10.18 -19.48 -4.39
C PHE A 373 -9.23 -19.49 -3.21
N GLU A 374 -9.68 -19.00 -2.07
CA GLU A 374 -8.95 -19.05 -0.80
C GLU A 374 -9.75 -19.87 0.20
N PHE A 375 -9.08 -20.70 0.99
CA PHE A 375 -9.70 -21.49 2.05
C PHE A 375 -8.77 -21.63 3.24
N ASN A 376 -9.23 -21.19 4.41
CA ASN A 376 -8.53 -21.40 5.66
C ASN A 376 -9.05 -22.69 6.33
N GLU A 377 -8.22 -23.73 6.40
CA GLU A 377 -8.60 -25.03 6.96
C GLU A 377 -8.84 -25.02 8.49
N ALA A 378 -8.32 -24.00 9.19
CA ALA A 378 -8.48 -23.87 10.64
C ALA A 378 -9.75 -23.10 11.01
N THR A 379 -10.07 -22.03 10.28
CA THR A 379 -11.27 -21.21 10.52
C THR A 379 -12.47 -21.65 9.70
N LEU A 380 -12.25 -22.49 8.67
CA LEU A 380 -13.20 -22.89 7.64
C LEU A 380 -13.67 -21.74 6.75
N GLU A 381 -13.05 -20.57 6.83
CA GLU A 381 -13.40 -19.43 6.00
C GLU A 381 -12.94 -19.65 4.56
N TYR A 382 -13.74 -19.19 3.60
CA TYR A 382 -13.37 -19.22 2.20
C TYR A 382 -13.69 -17.91 1.48
N ARG A 383 -12.98 -17.69 0.37
CA ARG A 383 -13.20 -16.57 -0.55
C ARG A 383 -13.20 -17.08 -1.99
N ILE A 384 -14.02 -16.44 -2.82
CA ILE A 384 -14.05 -16.66 -4.26
C ILE A 384 -14.12 -15.31 -4.93
N ASN A 385 -13.08 -14.94 -5.68
CA ASN A 385 -13.01 -13.67 -6.38
C ASN A 385 -12.75 -13.87 -7.88
N LEU A 386 -13.01 -12.84 -8.67
CA LEU A 386 -12.41 -12.74 -9.99
C LEU A 386 -10.90 -12.59 -9.78
N ALA A 387 -10.09 -13.40 -10.47
CA ALA A 387 -8.64 -13.34 -10.30
C ALA A 387 -8.05 -11.99 -10.74
N SER A 388 -8.76 -11.24 -11.60
CA SER A 388 -8.37 -9.87 -11.97
C SER A 388 -8.51 -8.84 -10.85
N ASP A 389 -9.16 -9.20 -9.74
CA ASP A 389 -9.55 -8.30 -8.67
C ASP A 389 -8.95 -8.76 -7.31
N TYR A 390 -8.03 -9.73 -7.33
CA TYR A 390 -7.48 -10.37 -6.12
C TYR A 390 -6.00 -10.68 -6.29
N ASP A 391 -5.25 -10.51 -5.21
CA ASP A 391 -3.79 -10.70 -5.10
C ASP A 391 -3.54 -11.67 -3.92
N SER A 392 -3.26 -12.93 -4.24
CA SER A 392 -3.24 -14.06 -3.31
C SER A 392 -1.96 -14.14 -2.47
N ASP A 393 -0.81 -13.68 -2.98
CA ASP A 393 0.46 -13.64 -2.25
C ASP A 393 0.85 -12.24 -1.74
N ARG A 394 0.08 -11.22 -2.14
CA ARG A 394 0.09 -9.85 -1.62
C ARG A 394 1.33 -9.08 -1.99
N ASP A 395 1.89 -9.35 -3.15
CA ASP A 395 3.05 -8.64 -3.65
C ASP A 395 2.72 -7.37 -4.46
N GLY A 396 1.43 -7.11 -4.66
CA GLY A 396 0.90 -5.94 -5.33
C GLY A 396 0.59 -6.15 -6.81
N MET A 397 0.62 -7.38 -7.30
CA MET A 397 0.12 -7.79 -8.62
C MET A 397 -1.15 -8.63 -8.45
N ASP A 398 -2.17 -8.45 -9.29
CA ASP A 398 -3.38 -9.30 -9.20
C ASP A 398 -3.11 -10.69 -9.81
N ASP A 399 -3.65 -11.75 -9.20
CA ASP A 399 -3.52 -13.15 -9.59
C ASP A 399 -3.74 -13.39 -11.09
N GLY A 400 -4.76 -12.73 -11.64
CA GLY A 400 -5.15 -12.82 -13.03
C GLY A 400 -4.10 -12.25 -13.97
N TRP A 401 -3.41 -11.18 -13.56
CA TRP A 401 -2.31 -10.59 -14.30
C TRP A 401 -1.07 -11.48 -14.23
N GLU A 402 -0.75 -12.00 -13.05
CA GLU A 402 0.40 -12.87 -12.85
C GLU A 402 0.31 -14.14 -13.69
N VAL A 403 -0.84 -14.82 -13.64
CA VAL A 403 -1.09 -16.00 -14.47
C VAL A 403 -1.03 -15.67 -15.96
N ALA A 404 -1.52 -14.50 -16.38
CA ALA A 404 -1.47 -14.09 -17.78
C ALA A 404 -0.03 -13.86 -18.29
N HIS A 405 0.90 -13.51 -17.39
CA HIS A 405 2.31 -13.26 -17.70
C HIS A 405 3.24 -14.40 -17.28
N GLY A 406 2.69 -15.53 -16.81
CA GLY A 406 3.45 -16.73 -16.46
C GLY A 406 4.18 -16.64 -15.11
N LEU A 407 3.76 -15.71 -14.26
CA LEU A 407 4.15 -15.58 -12.87
C LEU A 407 3.31 -16.50 -11.99
N ASN A 408 3.76 -16.69 -10.76
CA ASN A 408 3.13 -17.56 -9.80
C ASN A 408 2.39 -16.71 -8.77
N PRO A 409 1.04 -16.64 -8.81
CA PRO A 409 0.22 -15.78 -7.95
C PRO A 409 0.22 -16.15 -6.45
N LEU A 410 1.13 -17.05 -6.08
CA LEU A 410 1.31 -17.61 -4.75
C LEU A 410 2.77 -17.47 -4.29
N GLU A 411 3.60 -16.72 -5.01
CA GLU A 411 5.03 -16.50 -4.79
C GLU A 411 5.41 -15.01 -4.86
N ALA A 412 5.13 -14.29 -3.77
CA ALA A 412 5.37 -12.85 -3.63
C ALA A 412 6.81 -12.35 -3.92
N GLN A 413 7.78 -13.26 -4.01
CA GLN A 413 9.15 -12.92 -4.35
C GLN A 413 9.31 -12.64 -5.85
N ASP A 414 8.39 -13.14 -6.67
CA ASP A 414 8.46 -12.99 -8.11
C ASP A 414 8.10 -11.57 -8.59
N ALA A 415 7.29 -10.79 -7.84
CA ALA A 415 7.13 -9.34 -8.03
C ALA A 415 8.46 -8.60 -8.18
N ALA A 416 9.45 -8.98 -7.39
CA ALA A 416 10.76 -8.32 -7.34
C ALA A 416 11.72 -8.82 -8.44
N LEU A 417 11.38 -9.89 -9.16
CA LEU A 417 12.19 -10.39 -10.26
C LEU A 417 12.04 -9.52 -11.49
N ASP A 418 13.05 -9.58 -12.36
CA ASP A 418 13.09 -8.90 -13.65
C ASP A 418 13.13 -9.99 -14.74
N LEU A 419 11.96 -10.33 -15.29
CA LEU A 419 11.80 -11.45 -16.21
C LEU A 419 12.49 -11.22 -17.56
N ASN A 420 12.40 -10.01 -18.09
CA ASN A 420 12.94 -9.65 -19.40
C ASN A 420 14.39 -9.09 -19.33
N ASN A 421 14.92 -8.85 -18.12
CA ASN A 421 16.22 -8.26 -17.81
C ASN A 421 16.40 -6.85 -18.38
N ASP A 422 15.33 -6.05 -18.45
CA ASP A 422 15.39 -4.66 -18.90
C ASP A 422 15.66 -3.66 -17.77
N GLY A 423 15.63 -4.11 -16.52
CA GLY A 423 15.85 -3.31 -15.31
C GLY A 423 14.57 -2.85 -14.60
N LEU A 424 13.39 -3.24 -15.07
CA LEU A 424 12.12 -3.13 -14.36
C LEU A 424 11.74 -4.47 -13.73
N SER A 425 11.34 -4.44 -12.46
CA SER A 425 10.73 -5.59 -11.80
C SER A 425 9.35 -5.92 -12.40
N ASN A 426 8.85 -7.14 -12.16
CA ASN A 426 7.52 -7.55 -12.59
C ASN A 426 6.43 -6.64 -12.01
N LEU A 427 6.56 -6.26 -10.74
CA LEU A 427 5.66 -5.30 -10.09
C LEU A 427 5.72 -3.91 -10.74
N GLU A 428 6.91 -3.44 -11.13
CA GLU A 428 7.03 -2.16 -11.85
C GLU A 428 6.37 -2.22 -13.23
N ASN A 429 6.51 -3.35 -13.94
CA ASN A 429 5.81 -3.58 -15.20
C ASN A 429 4.28 -3.60 -15.02
N TYR A 430 3.78 -4.32 -14.01
CA TYR A 430 2.37 -4.32 -13.64
C TYR A 430 1.84 -2.91 -13.39
N GLN A 431 2.55 -2.11 -12.58
CA GLN A 431 2.18 -0.73 -12.27
C GLN A 431 2.19 0.21 -13.49
N LEU A 432 3.05 -0.07 -14.48
CA LEU A 432 3.13 0.66 -15.75
C LEU A 432 2.11 0.17 -16.79
N GLY A 433 1.43 -0.96 -16.53
CA GLY A 433 0.61 -1.68 -17.50
C GLY A 433 1.42 -2.41 -18.58
N ALA A 434 2.76 -2.38 -18.48
CA ALA A 434 3.69 -3.00 -19.40
C ALA A 434 3.71 -4.52 -19.27
N ASN A 435 4.25 -5.20 -20.28
CA ASN A 435 4.40 -6.64 -20.31
C ASN A 435 5.77 -7.03 -19.73
N PRO A 436 5.84 -7.72 -18.57
CA PRO A 436 7.10 -8.08 -17.92
C PRO A 436 7.96 -9.04 -18.73
N LEU A 437 7.42 -9.66 -19.79
CA LEU A 437 8.15 -10.54 -20.69
C LEU A 437 8.79 -9.79 -21.86
N TRP A 438 8.40 -8.54 -22.12
CA TRP A 438 8.81 -7.78 -23.30
C TRP A 438 9.62 -6.57 -22.88
N VAL A 439 10.79 -6.40 -23.47
CA VAL A 439 11.66 -5.23 -23.22
C VAL A 439 11.06 -3.94 -23.80
N ASN A 440 10.12 -4.07 -24.75
CA ASN A 440 9.37 -2.98 -25.36
C ASN A 440 7.94 -3.49 -25.60
N SER A 441 6.99 -2.94 -24.86
CA SER A 441 5.61 -3.41 -24.78
C SER A 441 4.72 -2.95 -25.93
N ASP A 442 5.01 -1.80 -26.56
CA ASP A 442 4.20 -1.23 -27.64
C ASP A 442 4.89 -1.20 -29.03
N ALA A 443 6.12 -1.68 -29.06
CA ALA A 443 7.02 -1.78 -30.21
C ALA A 443 7.32 -0.43 -30.89
N ASP A 444 7.36 0.68 -30.16
CA ASP A 444 7.63 2.02 -30.69
C ASP A 444 9.13 2.42 -30.80
N GLU A 445 10.01 1.42 -30.61
CA GLU A 445 11.48 1.51 -30.56
C GLU A 445 12.09 1.96 -29.21
N PHE A 446 11.31 2.43 -28.23
CA PHE A 446 11.78 2.70 -26.87
C PHE A 446 11.54 1.52 -25.93
N THR A 447 12.46 1.26 -25.00
CA THR A 447 12.23 0.21 -23.99
C THR A 447 11.31 0.70 -22.88
N ASP A 448 10.60 -0.22 -22.23
CA ASP A 448 9.67 0.12 -21.15
C ASP A 448 10.40 0.86 -20.01
N LEU A 449 11.66 0.48 -19.73
CA LEU A 449 12.53 1.22 -18.80
C LEU A 449 12.87 2.63 -19.31
N GLU A 450 13.25 2.80 -20.58
CA GLU A 450 13.57 4.12 -21.15
C GLU A 450 12.36 5.06 -21.06
N GLU A 451 11.17 4.53 -21.29
CA GLU A 451 9.92 5.25 -21.20
C GLU A 451 9.50 5.55 -19.77
N ALA A 452 9.66 4.59 -18.86
CA ALA A 452 9.46 4.79 -17.43
C ALA A 452 10.40 5.87 -16.86
N ILE A 453 11.67 5.89 -17.31
CA ILE A 453 12.65 6.92 -16.94
C ILE A 453 12.28 8.28 -17.54
N ALA A 454 11.77 8.31 -18.77
CA ALA A 454 11.34 9.53 -19.46
C ALA A 454 9.97 10.06 -18.99
N GLY A 455 9.18 9.23 -18.32
CA GLY A 455 7.80 9.51 -17.93
C GLY A 455 6.80 9.42 -19.09
N THR A 456 7.13 8.67 -20.14
CA THR A 456 6.25 8.28 -21.25
C THR A 456 5.50 6.99 -20.93
N ASN A 457 4.53 6.58 -21.77
CA ASN A 457 3.65 5.43 -21.48
C ASN A 457 4.14 4.21 -22.28
N PRO A 458 4.70 3.17 -21.61
CA PRO A 458 5.27 1.98 -22.23
C PRO A 458 4.32 1.13 -23.10
N THR A 459 3.00 1.37 -22.99
CA THR A 459 2.00 0.58 -23.70
C THR A 459 1.30 1.35 -24.81
N ASN A 460 1.81 2.52 -25.18
CA ASN A 460 1.16 3.38 -26.14
C ASN A 460 2.20 4.01 -27.06
N SER A 461 2.31 3.45 -28.27
CA SER A 461 3.32 3.85 -29.26
C SER A 461 3.16 5.29 -29.77
N ALA A 462 2.12 6.00 -29.35
CA ALA A 462 1.91 7.42 -29.60
C ALA A 462 2.33 8.31 -28.41
N SER A 463 2.75 7.70 -27.29
CA SER A 463 3.08 8.35 -26.03
C SER A 463 4.55 8.75 -25.94
N PHE A 464 5.17 9.17 -27.02
CA PHE A 464 6.48 9.82 -26.98
C PHE A 464 6.35 11.29 -26.53
N PHE A 465 7.46 11.89 -26.11
CA PHE A 465 7.54 13.30 -25.73
C PHE A 465 7.19 14.25 -26.89
N GLN A 466 6.10 15.06 -26.78
CA GLN A 466 5.77 16.14 -27.74
C GLN A 466 5.18 17.45 -27.16
N TRP A 467 5.85 18.55 -27.54
CA TRP A 467 5.49 19.98 -27.75
C TRP A 467 4.11 20.55 -27.29
N THR A 468 4.14 21.66 -26.52
CA THR A 468 3.05 22.66 -26.39
C THR A 468 3.44 24.00 -27.01
N GLN A 469 2.54 24.60 -27.80
CA GLN A 469 2.64 25.97 -28.31
C GLN A 469 2.78 26.98 -27.15
N GLY A 470 3.96 27.57 -26.98
CA GLY A 470 4.14 28.76 -26.14
C GLY A 470 3.65 30.00 -26.87
N ASP A 471 2.79 30.76 -26.19
CA ASP A 471 2.15 31.97 -26.69
C ASP A 471 3.11 32.95 -27.38
N SER A 472 2.56 33.58 -28.41
CA SER A 472 3.10 34.74 -29.10
C SER A 472 3.26 35.95 -28.18
N ALA A 473 4.31 35.97 -27.36
CA ALA A 473 4.96 37.22 -26.96
C ALA A 473 5.96 37.59 -28.06
N ALA A 474 5.50 38.47 -28.94
CA ALA A 474 6.17 39.00 -30.13
C ALA A 474 7.70 39.21 -29.98
N ALA A 475 8.51 38.26 -30.47
CA ALA A 475 9.80 38.49 -31.16
C ALA A 475 10.62 37.22 -31.45
N LEU A 476 10.36 36.06 -30.81
CA LEU A 476 11.40 35.00 -30.72
C LEU A 476 11.06 33.58 -31.24
N GLY A 477 9.82 33.27 -31.66
CA GLY A 477 9.46 31.96 -32.25
C GLY A 477 9.06 30.86 -31.22
N PRO A 478 8.59 29.67 -31.68
CA PRO A 478 8.09 28.61 -30.80
C PRO A 478 9.20 27.93 -29.99
N LYS A 479 8.87 27.54 -28.76
CA LYS A 479 9.81 26.91 -27.82
C LYS A 479 9.55 25.40 -27.70
N VAL A 480 10.61 24.60 -27.78
CA VAL A 480 10.63 23.15 -27.58
C VAL A 480 11.30 22.89 -26.24
N GLY A 481 10.57 22.37 -25.25
CA GLY A 481 11.14 21.91 -23.97
C GLY A 481 11.41 20.40 -24.01
N TRP A 482 12.18 19.85 -23.07
CA TRP A 482 12.28 18.41 -22.73
C TRP A 482 12.95 18.26 -21.36
N MET A 483 12.98 17.05 -20.80
CA MET A 483 13.73 16.78 -19.58
C MET A 483 15.14 16.30 -19.95
N GLY A 484 16.11 17.12 -19.63
CA GLY A 484 17.53 16.80 -19.72
C GLY A 484 17.96 15.86 -18.61
N VAL A 485 18.90 14.99 -18.94
CA VAL A 485 19.62 14.11 -18.02
C VAL A 485 21.09 14.48 -18.09
N THR A 486 21.73 14.70 -16.93
CA THR A 486 23.15 15.06 -16.88
C THR A 486 23.97 13.98 -17.58
N GLY A 487 24.71 14.36 -18.61
CA GLY A 487 25.60 13.47 -19.36
C GLY A 487 25.06 12.92 -20.68
N ARG A 488 23.81 13.20 -21.05
CA ARG A 488 23.25 12.92 -22.39
C ARG A 488 23.40 14.12 -23.32
N LEU A 489 23.42 13.93 -24.64
CA LEU A 489 23.36 15.02 -25.62
C LEU A 489 21.99 15.05 -26.29
N TYR A 490 21.56 16.22 -26.76
CA TYR A 490 20.24 16.38 -27.35
C TYR A 490 20.31 17.18 -28.65
N ASP A 491 19.64 16.68 -29.68
CA ASP A 491 19.37 17.38 -30.93
C ASP A 491 17.88 17.70 -31.01
N VAL A 492 17.51 18.88 -31.50
CA VAL A 492 16.11 19.22 -31.75
C VAL A 492 15.90 19.26 -33.26
N GLU A 493 14.86 18.59 -33.73
CA GLU A 493 14.50 18.55 -35.14
C GLU A 493 13.07 19.03 -35.35
N TYR A 494 12.76 19.43 -36.58
CA TYR A 494 11.44 19.86 -37.00
C TYR A 494 11.04 19.33 -38.36
N LYS A 495 9.74 19.30 -38.63
CA LYS A 495 9.19 19.17 -39.99
C LYS A 495 7.93 20.01 -40.16
N PRO A 496 7.53 20.40 -41.38
CA PRO A 496 6.27 21.11 -41.61
C PRO A 496 5.06 20.29 -41.15
N SER A 497 4.08 20.94 -40.52
CA SER A 497 2.84 20.28 -40.09
C SER A 497 2.07 19.71 -41.28
N GLY A 498 1.62 18.45 -41.16
CA GLY A 498 0.92 17.73 -42.23
C GLY A 498 1.83 17.21 -43.35
N SER A 499 3.15 17.21 -43.15
CA SER A 499 4.12 16.63 -44.08
C SER A 499 4.57 15.23 -43.65
N ASP A 500 4.53 14.29 -44.61
CA ASP A 500 5.18 12.97 -44.52
C ASP A 500 6.66 13.03 -44.98
N GLY A 501 7.19 14.24 -45.16
CA GLY A 501 8.58 14.47 -45.54
C GLY A 501 9.58 14.24 -44.39
N PRO A 502 10.89 14.30 -44.69
CA PRO A 502 11.95 14.08 -43.71
C PRO A 502 11.98 15.15 -42.61
N TRP A 503 12.55 14.79 -41.46
CA TRP A 503 12.89 15.72 -40.39
C TRP A 503 14.12 16.55 -40.75
N PHE A 504 14.14 17.79 -40.29
CA PHE A 504 15.22 18.75 -40.49
C PHE A 504 15.76 19.20 -39.15
N GLU A 505 17.09 19.26 -38.99
CA GLU A 505 17.71 19.80 -37.79
C GLU A 505 17.29 21.25 -37.54
N LEU A 506 16.96 21.54 -36.27
CA LEU A 506 16.67 22.90 -35.84
C LEU A 506 18.00 23.66 -35.69
N PRO A 507 18.21 24.77 -36.43
CA PRO A 507 19.51 25.44 -36.43
C PRO A 507 19.94 25.91 -35.03
N GLY A 508 21.14 25.51 -34.60
CA GLY A 508 21.72 25.86 -33.30
C GLY A 508 21.19 25.04 -32.12
N ALA A 509 20.46 23.96 -32.40
CA ALA A 509 19.87 23.07 -31.42
C ALA A 509 20.42 21.65 -31.52
N THR A 510 21.71 21.52 -31.87
CA THR A 510 22.41 20.24 -31.99
C THR A 510 23.52 20.11 -30.95
N ASN A 511 23.79 18.89 -30.50
CA ASN A 511 24.76 18.50 -29.47
C ASN A 511 24.56 19.25 -28.14
N LEU A 512 23.32 19.46 -27.73
CA LEU A 512 23.00 20.20 -26.51
C LEU A 512 23.29 19.34 -25.29
N SER A 513 24.23 19.79 -24.45
CA SER A 513 24.61 19.04 -23.25
C SER A 513 23.48 18.99 -22.22
N GLY A 514 23.08 17.76 -21.93
CA GLY A 514 22.12 17.37 -20.93
C GLY A 514 22.53 17.80 -19.55
N VAL A 515 21.59 18.41 -18.84
CA VAL A 515 21.66 18.69 -17.41
C VAL A 515 20.38 18.12 -16.81
N MET A 516 20.49 17.39 -15.69
CA MET A 516 19.34 16.86 -14.96
C MET A 516 18.35 17.99 -14.68
N GLY A 517 17.19 17.92 -15.35
CA GLY A 517 16.16 18.96 -15.25
C GLY A 517 15.69 19.47 -16.62
N PRO A 518 14.74 20.42 -16.63
CA PRO A 518 14.12 20.89 -17.85
C PRO A 518 15.10 21.65 -18.74
N MET A 519 15.20 21.19 -19.98
CA MET A 519 15.91 21.83 -21.07
C MET A 519 14.92 22.42 -22.07
N SER A 520 15.37 23.39 -22.87
CA SER A 520 14.56 23.92 -23.94
C SER A 520 15.35 24.70 -24.98
N VAL A 521 14.81 24.76 -26.19
CA VAL A 521 15.31 25.53 -27.33
C VAL A 521 14.18 26.35 -27.92
N THR A 522 14.50 27.51 -28.51
CA THR A 522 13.52 28.32 -29.24
C THR A 522 13.84 28.31 -30.74
N ASP A 523 12.88 27.89 -31.58
CA ASP A 523 12.98 27.96 -33.03
C ASP A 523 12.71 29.40 -33.51
N THR A 524 13.78 30.18 -33.61
CA THR A 524 13.71 31.55 -34.15
C THR A 524 13.51 31.60 -35.68
N SER A 525 13.60 30.45 -36.37
CA SER A 525 13.50 30.32 -37.84
C SER A 525 12.08 30.03 -38.34
N ALA A 526 11.13 29.76 -37.44
CA ALA A 526 9.73 29.48 -37.78
C ALA A 526 9.00 30.76 -38.24
N ALA A 527 9.23 31.17 -39.49
CA ALA A 527 8.64 32.37 -40.09
C ALA A 527 7.16 32.16 -40.47
N SER A 528 6.26 32.13 -39.47
CA SER A 528 4.79 31.90 -39.59
C SER A 528 4.35 30.51 -40.06
N GLN A 529 5.29 29.56 -40.22
CA GLN A 529 4.98 28.17 -40.57
C GLN A 529 4.65 27.34 -39.33
N VAL A 530 3.60 26.51 -39.42
CA VAL A 530 3.30 25.50 -38.41
C VAL A 530 4.23 24.30 -38.63
N ARG A 531 5.00 23.96 -37.60
CA ARG A 531 5.99 22.87 -37.60
C ARG A 531 5.71 21.92 -36.45
N VAL A 532 6.10 20.68 -36.63
CA VAL A 532 6.14 19.63 -35.62
C VAL A 532 7.59 19.49 -35.19
N TYR A 533 7.84 19.29 -33.89
CA TYR A 533 9.19 19.15 -33.34
C TYR A 533 9.37 17.80 -32.66
N ARG A 534 10.61 17.32 -32.63
CA ARG A 534 11.05 16.21 -31.78
C ARG A 534 12.41 16.56 -31.17
N VAL A 535 12.68 15.97 -30.02
CA VAL A 535 14.00 16.04 -29.39
C VAL A 535 14.62 14.67 -29.50
N ASP A 536 15.67 14.57 -30.30
CA ASP A 536 16.51 13.40 -30.39
C ASP A 536 17.53 13.44 -29.25
N VAL A 537 17.79 12.30 -28.64
CA VAL A 537 18.75 12.17 -27.54
C VAL A 537 19.95 11.42 -28.09
N GLU A 538 21.02 12.15 -28.43
CA GLU A 538 22.30 11.51 -28.75
C GLU A 538 22.81 10.80 -27.46
N ARG A 539 22.88 9.46 -27.54
CA ARG A 539 23.22 8.55 -26.42
C ARG A 539 24.55 8.87 -25.74
#